data_AF-A0A7K9RF21-F1
#
_entry.id   AF-A0A7K9RF21-F1
#
_cell.length_a   1.000
_cell.length_b   1.000
_cell.length_c   1.000
_cell.angle_alpha   90.00
_cell.angle_beta   90.00
_cell.angle_gamma   90.00
#
_symmetry.space_group_name_H-M   'P 1'
#
loop_
_entity.id
_entity.type
_entity.pdbx_description
1 polymer ?
#
loop_
_entity_poly.entity_id
_entity_poly.type
_entity_poly.pdbx_seq_one_letter_code
_entity_poly.pdbx_strand_id
1 'polypeptide(L)'
;KKSEQELKDEEMELFTKYYMEWKGGKKSDNISYANIPRFYYRLPAEDEILLQKLREESRAVFLQRKSRELLDNEELQNLWFLLDKHQTSPMIGEEAMINYENFLKVGEKAGPKCKQFFTAKIFAKLLHNDPYGRISIMQFFNYVMRKG
;
A
#
# COMPACT_ATOMS: atom_id res chain seq x y z
N LYS A 1 -51.67 35.73 0.02
CA LYS A 1 -51.36 34.30 -0.15
C LYS A 1 -49.90 34.22 -0.56
N LYS A 2 -49.05 33.49 0.18
CA LYS A 2 -47.67 33.25 -0.25
C LYS A 2 -47.68 32.55 -1.61
N SER A 3 -46.69 32.83 -2.44
CA SER A 3 -46.55 32.15 -3.72
C SER A 3 -46.16 30.69 -3.49
N GLU A 4 -46.48 29.84 -4.46
CA GLU A 4 -46.13 28.42 -4.40
C GLU A 4 -44.62 28.18 -4.33
N GLN A 5 -43.83 29.12 -4.86
CA GLN A 5 -42.37 29.10 -4.78
C GLN A 5 -41.88 29.44 -3.37
N GLU A 6 -42.43 30.47 -2.73
CA GLU A 6 -42.08 30.86 -1.35
C GLU A 6 -42.38 29.74 -0.35
N LEU A 7 -43.46 28.97 -0.58
CA LEU A 7 -43.81 27.82 0.27
C LEU A 7 -42.80 26.67 0.11
N LYS A 8 -42.34 26.40 -1.12
CA LYS A 8 -41.31 25.37 -1.39
C LYS A 8 -39.96 25.75 -0.79
N ASP A 9 -39.60 27.02 -0.87
CA ASP A 9 -38.33 27.52 -0.32
C ASP A 9 -38.34 27.44 1.22
N GLU A 10 -39.46 27.78 1.87
CA GLU A 10 -39.63 27.59 3.33
C GLU A 10 -39.59 26.11 3.74
N GLU A 11 -40.22 25.22 2.97
CA GLU A 11 -40.19 23.78 3.23
C GLU A 11 -38.77 23.22 3.12
N MET A 12 -38.01 23.67 2.10
CA MET A 12 -36.61 23.31 1.90
C MET A 12 -35.71 23.81 3.03
N GLU A 13 -35.91 25.03 3.51
CA GLU A 13 -35.18 25.58 4.66
C GLU A 13 -35.48 24.78 5.93
N LEU A 14 -36.75 24.50 6.21
CA LEU A 14 -37.15 23.74 7.40
C LEU A 14 -36.55 22.33 7.36
N PHE A 15 -36.65 21.66 6.21
CA PHE A 15 -36.05 20.34 5.99
C PHE A 15 -34.54 20.37 6.25
N THR A 16 -33.83 21.33 5.65
CA THR A 16 -32.37 21.46 5.78
C THR A 16 -31.98 21.67 7.24
N LYS A 17 -32.70 22.53 7.97
CA LYS A 17 -32.44 22.79 9.39
C LYS A 17 -32.56 21.51 10.23
N TYR A 18 -33.70 20.83 10.17
CA TYR A 18 -33.95 19.65 10.99
C TYR A 18 -33.06 18.47 10.60
N TYR A 19 -32.77 18.29 9.32
CA TYR A 19 -31.83 17.29 8.84
C TYR A 19 -30.41 17.52 9.38
N MET A 20 -29.92 18.76 9.38
CA MET A 20 -28.60 19.10 9.93
C MET A 20 -28.52 18.93 11.46
N GLU A 21 -29.59 19.27 12.19
CA GLU A 21 -29.68 19.03 13.63
C GLU A 21 -29.64 17.53 13.96
N TRP A 22 -30.41 16.72 13.22
CA TRP A 22 -30.43 15.27 13.40
C TRP A 22 -29.10 14.59 13.04
N LYS A 23 -28.42 15.06 11.98
CA LYS A 23 -27.15 14.50 11.48
C LYS A 23 -25.95 14.67 12.44
N GLY A 24 -26.13 15.39 13.56
CA GLY A 24 -25.20 15.38 14.69
C GLY A 24 -23.88 16.10 14.42
N GLY A 25 -23.91 17.22 13.70
CA GLY A 25 -22.72 17.99 13.32
C GLY A 25 -22.22 19.00 14.35
N LYS A 26 -22.72 19.01 15.60
CA LYS A 26 -22.22 19.96 16.60
C LYS A 26 -20.80 19.58 16.99
N LYS A 27 -19.83 20.40 16.55
CA LYS A 27 -18.48 20.44 17.12
C LYS A 27 -18.66 20.64 18.63
N SER A 28 -18.31 19.66 19.43
CA SER A 28 -18.27 19.85 20.88
C SER A 28 -17.14 20.85 21.16
N ASP A 29 -17.45 22.02 21.70
CA ASP A 29 -16.48 23.04 22.15
C ASP A 29 -15.71 22.59 23.40
N ASN A 30 -15.43 21.29 23.53
CA ASN A 30 -14.63 20.76 24.61
C ASN A 30 -13.16 20.99 24.29
N ILE A 31 -12.49 21.80 25.11
CA ILE A 31 -11.08 22.22 24.93
C ILE A 31 -10.15 21.00 24.80
N SER A 32 -10.48 19.85 25.42
CA SER A 32 -9.67 18.63 25.31
C SER A 32 -9.64 18.04 23.89
N TYR A 33 -10.71 18.20 23.10
CA TYR A 33 -10.75 17.76 21.70
C TYR A 33 -9.98 18.69 20.75
N ALA A 34 -9.59 19.90 21.19
CA ALA A 34 -8.78 20.80 20.37
C ALA A 34 -7.33 20.30 20.22
N ASN A 35 -6.81 19.55 21.20
CA ASN A 35 -5.43 19.07 21.23
C ASN A 35 -5.25 17.63 20.71
N ILE A 36 -6.35 16.90 20.45
CA ILE A 36 -6.31 15.50 20.00
C ILE A 36 -6.50 15.45 18.48
N PRO A 37 -5.53 14.94 17.70
CA PRO A 37 -5.70 14.75 16.26
C PRO A 37 -6.88 13.84 15.93
N ARG A 38 -7.61 14.18 14.86
CA ARG A 38 -8.73 13.35 14.38
C ARG A 38 -8.18 12.05 13.78
N PHE A 39 -8.38 10.95 14.49
CA PHE A 39 -7.99 9.60 14.05
C PHE A 39 -9.15 8.81 13.46
N TYR A 40 -10.40 9.17 13.76
CA TYR A 40 -11.59 8.52 13.23
C TYR A 40 -12.38 9.46 12.32
N TYR A 41 -12.71 8.96 11.14
CA TYR A 41 -13.59 9.59 10.17
C TYR A 41 -14.77 8.65 9.96
N ARG A 42 -15.98 9.12 10.30
CA ARG A 42 -17.19 8.35 10.06
C ARG A 42 -17.32 8.06 8.56
N LEU A 43 -17.83 6.88 8.23
CA LEU A 43 -18.14 6.56 6.84
C LEU A 43 -19.28 7.49 6.37
N PRO A 44 -19.30 7.89 5.09
CA PRO A 44 -20.45 8.58 4.53
C PRO A 44 -21.72 7.74 4.73
N ALA A 45 -22.82 8.39 5.09
CA ALA A 45 -24.13 7.76 5.14
C ALA A 45 -24.65 7.49 3.71
N GLU A 46 -25.66 6.62 3.56
CA GLU A 46 -26.16 6.20 2.23
C GLU A 46 -26.72 7.37 1.40
N ASP A 47 -27.24 8.40 2.07
CA ASP A 47 -27.73 9.62 1.45
C ASP A 47 -26.60 10.58 1.02
N GLU A 48 -25.37 10.35 1.48
CA GLU A 48 -24.17 11.11 1.09
C GLU A 48 -23.49 10.53 -0.16
N ILE A 49 -24.28 10.31 -1.22
CA ILE A 49 -23.87 9.61 -2.46
C ILE A 49 -22.56 10.16 -3.05
N LEU A 50 -22.38 11.49 -3.06
CA LEU A 50 -21.17 12.12 -3.58
C LEU A 50 -19.91 11.78 -2.75
N LEU A 51 -20.03 11.77 -1.43
CA LEU A 51 -18.93 11.43 -0.53
C LEU A 51 -18.59 9.94 -0.62
N GLN A 52 -19.60 9.08 -0.80
CA GLN A 52 -19.40 7.66 -1.03
C GLN A 52 -18.62 7.41 -2.34
N LYS A 53 -19.06 8.01 -3.46
CA LYS A 53 -18.37 7.89 -4.75
C LYS A 53 -16.93 8.42 -4.70
N LEU A 54 -16.72 9.60 -4.11
CA LEU A 54 -15.37 10.16 -3.97
C LEU A 54 -14.45 9.21 -3.21
N ARG A 55 -14.98 8.58 -2.16
CA ARG A 55 -14.22 7.61 -1.37
C ARG A 55 -13.90 6.35 -2.17
N GLU A 56 -14.88 5.78 -2.86
CA GLU A 56 -14.69 4.59 -3.71
C GLU A 56 -13.63 4.85 -4.78
N GLU A 57 -13.71 5.98 -5.47
CA GLU A 57 -12.71 6.42 -6.45
C GLU A 57 -11.32 6.59 -5.83
N SER A 58 -11.24 7.28 -4.68
CA SER A 58 -9.95 7.45 -3.98
C SER A 58 -9.31 6.11 -3.58
N ARG A 59 -10.13 5.13 -3.17
CA ARG A 59 -9.68 3.78 -2.82
C ARG A 59 -9.24 3.01 -4.06
N ALA A 60 -10.01 3.10 -5.14
CA ALA A 60 -9.67 2.45 -6.41
C ALA A 60 -8.33 2.95 -6.94
N VAL A 61 -8.13 4.27 -6.97
CA VAL A 61 -6.86 4.88 -7.39
C VAL A 61 -5.70 4.48 -6.46
N PHE A 62 -5.91 4.48 -5.14
CA PHE A 62 -4.89 4.04 -4.19
C PHE A 62 -4.49 2.58 -4.41
N LEU A 63 -5.47 1.68 -4.55
CA LEU A 63 -5.24 0.26 -4.80
C LEU A 63 -4.55 0.05 -6.15
N GLN A 64 -4.96 0.79 -7.19
CA GLN A 64 -4.33 0.72 -8.51
C GLN A 64 -2.86 1.21 -8.47
N ARG A 65 -2.56 2.26 -7.70
CA ARG A 65 -1.18 2.69 -7.49
C ARG A 65 -0.37 1.61 -6.78
N LYS A 66 -0.92 1.02 -5.72
CA LYS A 66 -0.28 -0.09 -4.99
C LYS A 66 -0.06 -1.31 -5.87
N SER A 67 -1.03 -1.70 -6.69
CA SER A 67 -0.90 -2.85 -7.59
C SER A 67 0.20 -2.66 -8.64
N ARG A 68 0.44 -1.43 -9.09
CA ARG A 68 1.54 -1.11 -10.03
C ARG A 68 2.93 -1.18 -9.37
N GLU A 69 3.01 -1.05 -8.04
CA GLU A 69 4.27 -1.20 -7.30
C GLU A 69 4.64 -2.68 -7.09
N LEU A 70 3.69 -3.60 -7.17
CA LEU A 70 3.91 -5.03 -7.04
C LEU A 70 4.63 -5.60 -8.27
N LEU A 71 5.41 -6.65 -8.04
CA LEU A 71 6.03 -7.40 -9.13
C LEU A 71 4.98 -8.27 -9.82
N ASP A 72 4.92 -8.21 -11.15
CA ASP A 72 4.08 -9.11 -11.92
C ASP A 72 4.78 -10.48 -12.14
N ASN A 73 4.05 -11.43 -12.74
CA ASN A 73 4.56 -12.78 -12.96
C ASN A 73 5.78 -12.81 -13.90
N GLU A 74 5.82 -11.93 -14.90
CA GLU A 74 6.93 -11.87 -15.84
C GLU A 74 8.19 -11.32 -15.15
N GLU A 75 8.04 -10.28 -14.33
CA GLU A 75 9.10 -9.71 -13.50
C GLU A 75 9.65 -10.73 -12.49
N LEU A 76 8.78 -11.54 -11.87
CA LEU A 76 9.18 -12.61 -10.95
C LEU A 76 9.95 -13.73 -11.67
N GLN A 77 9.50 -14.15 -12.84
CA GLN A 77 10.21 -15.16 -13.65
C GLN A 77 11.58 -14.65 -14.10
N ASN A 78 11.66 -13.40 -14.56
CA ASN A 78 12.90 -12.76 -14.95
C ASN A 78 13.88 -12.65 -13.77
N LEU A 79 13.38 -12.30 -12.58
CA LEU A 79 14.18 -12.26 -11.36
C LEU A 79 14.75 -13.64 -11.01
N TRP A 80 13.92 -14.69 -11.05
CA TRP A 80 14.35 -16.06 -10.80
C TRP A 80 15.48 -16.48 -11.75
N PHE A 81 15.29 -16.25 -13.05
CA PHE A 81 16.29 -16.56 -14.07
C PHE A 81 17.61 -15.81 -13.87
N LEU A 82 17.55 -14.51 -13.52
CA LEU A 82 18.74 -13.73 -13.25
C LEU A 82 19.51 -14.23 -12.03
N LEU A 83 18.81 -14.61 -10.96
CA LEU A 83 19.40 -15.17 -9.76
C LEU A 83 20.10 -16.50 -10.05
N ASP A 84 19.41 -17.42 -10.74
CA ASP A 84 19.93 -18.73 -11.12
C ASP A 84 21.21 -18.61 -11.97
N LYS A 85 21.23 -17.68 -12.94
CA LYS A 85 22.41 -17.39 -13.77
C LYS A 85 23.62 -16.85 -13.00
N HIS A 86 23.40 -16.19 -11.86
CA HIS A 86 24.47 -15.55 -11.06
C HIS A 86 24.72 -16.27 -9.72
N GLN A 87 24.30 -17.54 -9.61
CA GLN A 87 24.62 -18.36 -8.44
C GLN A 87 26.15 -18.52 -8.25
N THR A 88 26.55 -18.72 -7.00
CA THR A 88 27.95 -18.82 -6.58
C THR A 88 28.23 -20.23 -6.06
N SER A 89 29.15 -20.93 -6.73
CA SER A 89 29.67 -22.24 -6.30
C SER A 89 30.51 -22.13 -5.01
N PRO A 90 30.58 -23.17 -4.15
CA PRO A 90 29.85 -24.44 -4.19
C PRO A 90 28.41 -24.32 -3.69
N MET A 91 27.50 -25.10 -4.25
CA MET A 91 26.17 -25.31 -3.66
C MET A 91 26.32 -25.90 -2.25
N ILE A 92 25.43 -25.54 -1.32
CA ILE A 92 25.33 -26.21 -0.03
C ILE A 92 24.20 -27.22 -0.13
N GLY A 93 24.55 -28.49 -0.34
CA GLY A 93 23.56 -29.51 -0.68
C GLY A 93 22.88 -29.18 -2.01
N GLU A 94 21.55 -29.09 -1.99
CA GLU A 94 20.72 -28.70 -3.15
C GLU A 94 20.39 -27.18 -3.18
N GLU A 95 20.90 -26.40 -2.21
CA GLU A 95 20.60 -24.96 -2.18
C GLU A 95 21.53 -24.14 -3.07
N ALA A 96 20.91 -23.40 -3.99
CA ALA A 96 21.58 -22.40 -4.78
C ALA A 96 21.91 -21.16 -3.95
N MET A 97 23.19 -20.80 -3.92
CA MET A 97 23.73 -19.73 -3.10
C MET A 97 24.13 -18.53 -3.97
N ILE A 98 24.09 -17.33 -3.41
CA ILE A 98 24.58 -16.11 -4.09
C ILE A 98 25.40 -15.25 -3.13
N ASN A 99 26.58 -14.83 -3.56
CA ASN A 99 27.42 -13.88 -2.81
C ASN A 99 26.94 -12.43 -2.99
N TYR A 100 27.46 -11.52 -2.18
CA TYR A 100 27.02 -10.12 -2.19
C TYR A 100 27.33 -9.40 -3.51
N GLU A 101 28.45 -9.71 -4.17
CA GLU A 101 28.81 -9.09 -5.43
C GLU A 101 27.84 -9.46 -6.56
N ASN A 102 27.53 -10.75 -6.70
CA ASN A 102 26.54 -11.23 -7.67
C ASN A 102 25.14 -10.75 -7.33
N PHE A 103 24.80 -10.66 -6.05
CA PHE A 103 23.55 -10.06 -5.60
C PHE A 103 23.38 -8.63 -6.10
N LEU A 104 24.42 -7.79 -5.99
CA LEU A 104 24.40 -6.43 -6.55
C LEU A 104 24.31 -6.44 -8.08
N LYS A 105 25.06 -7.31 -8.77
CA LYS A 105 24.99 -7.45 -10.25
C LYS A 105 23.59 -7.83 -10.73
N VAL A 106 22.90 -8.70 -10.01
CA VAL A 106 21.50 -9.04 -10.31
C VAL A 106 20.60 -7.84 -10.07
N GLY A 107 20.78 -7.10 -8.96
CA GLY A 107 20.02 -5.89 -8.66
C GLY A 107 20.12 -4.78 -9.73
N GLU A 108 21.28 -4.64 -10.36
CA GLU A 108 21.48 -3.70 -11.48
C GLU A 108 20.80 -4.14 -12.77
N LYS A 109 20.72 -5.46 -13.01
CA LYS A 109 20.06 -6.05 -14.19
C LYS A 109 18.56 -6.23 -14.00
N ALA A 110 18.09 -6.31 -12.76
CA ALA A 110 16.69 -6.47 -12.43
C ALA A 110 15.92 -5.16 -12.69
N GLY A 111 14.62 -5.28 -12.94
CA GLY A 111 13.75 -4.14 -13.20
C GLY A 111 13.71 -3.13 -12.04
N PRO A 112 13.23 -1.89 -12.28
CA PRO A 112 13.21 -0.83 -11.29
C PRO A 112 12.44 -1.19 -10.01
N LYS A 113 11.37 -1.99 -10.11
CA LYS A 113 10.61 -2.48 -8.95
C LYS A 113 11.42 -3.42 -8.06
N CYS A 114 12.39 -4.15 -8.62
CA CYS A 114 13.22 -5.08 -7.87
C CYS A 114 14.27 -4.37 -7.00
N LYS A 115 14.69 -3.15 -7.36
CA LYS A 115 15.81 -2.44 -6.69
C LYS A 115 15.63 -2.29 -5.19
N GLN A 116 14.40 -2.11 -4.71
CA GLN A 116 14.12 -2.00 -3.27
C GLN A 116 14.46 -3.26 -2.47
N PHE A 117 14.55 -4.42 -3.13
CA PHE A 117 14.92 -5.68 -2.50
C PHE A 117 16.43 -5.91 -2.45
N PHE A 118 17.20 -5.27 -3.34
CA PHE A 118 18.65 -5.42 -3.44
C PHE A 118 19.40 -4.43 -2.54
N THR A 119 19.16 -4.53 -1.22
CA THR A 119 19.84 -3.68 -0.23
C THR A 119 20.76 -4.48 0.67
N ALA A 120 21.83 -3.84 1.17
CA ALA A 120 22.75 -4.44 2.15
C ALA A 120 22.00 -4.95 3.40
N LYS A 121 20.96 -4.23 3.82
CA LYS A 121 20.12 -4.61 4.97
C LYS A 121 19.38 -5.93 4.73
N ILE A 122 18.80 -6.12 3.55
CA ILE A 122 18.08 -7.36 3.21
C ILE A 122 19.07 -8.52 3.10
N PHE A 123 20.22 -8.30 2.44
CA PHE A 123 21.27 -9.30 2.34
C PHE A 123 21.74 -9.75 3.73
N ALA A 124 22.11 -8.80 4.61
CA ALA A 124 22.55 -9.10 5.97
C ALA A 124 21.48 -9.81 6.82
N LYS A 125 20.19 -9.52 6.58
CA LYS A 125 19.08 -10.21 7.26
C LYS A 125 18.95 -11.68 6.85
N LEU A 126 19.28 -12.01 5.60
CA LEU A 126 19.20 -13.36 5.04
C LEU A 126 20.51 -14.14 5.19
N LEU A 127 21.59 -13.46 5.61
CA LEU A 127 22.88 -14.09 5.86
C LEU A 127 22.81 -14.92 7.14
N HIS A 128 22.87 -16.25 6.98
CA HIS A 128 22.79 -17.21 8.07
C HIS A 128 24.01 -18.11 8.10
N ASN A 129 25.02 -17.74 8.91
CA ASN A 129 26.18 -18.57 9.27
C ASN A 129 26.87 -19.30 8.08
N ASP A 130 26.75 -18.80 6.85
CA ASP A 130 27.44 -19.36 5.69
C ASP A 130 28.93 -18.99 5.79
N PRO A 131 29.86 -19.98 5.75
CA PRO A 131 31.30 -19.72 5.87
C PRO A 131 31.87 -18.81 4.78
N TYR A 132 31.16 -18.65 3.66
CA TYR A 132 31.58 -17.86 2.50
C TYR A 132 30.81 -16.54 2.38
N GLY A 133 29.97 -16.18 3.36
CA GLY A 133 29.23 -14.92 3.35
C GLY A 133 28.12 -14.84 2.30
N ARG A 134 27.49 -15.96 1.94
CA ARG A 134 26.45 -16.07 0.90
C ARG A 134 25.06 -16.27 1.49
N ILE A 135 24.04 -15.97 0.70
CA ILE A 135 22.63 -16.19 1.05
C ILE A 135 21.99 -17.21 0.11
N SER A 136 20.95 -17.89 0.59
CA SER A 136 20.15 -18.82 -0.20
C SER A 136 19.28 -18.05 -1.19
N ILE A 137 19.40 -18.36 -2.49
CA ILE A 137 18.61 -17.75 -3.57
C ILE A 137 17.12 -17.98 -3.33
N MET A 138 16.76 -19.20 -2.92
CA MET A 138 15.38 -19.58 -2.62
C MET A 138 14.80 -18.73 -1.47
N GLN A 139 15.56 -18.52 -0.40
CA GLN A 139 15.12 -17.69 0.72
C GLN A 139 14.93 -16.23 0.31
N PHE A 140 15.85 -15.69 -0.50
CA PHE A 140 15.72 -14.34 -1.05
C PHE A 140 14.49 -14.20 -1.97
N PHE A 141 14.29 -15.14 -2.90
CA PHE A 141 13.15 -15.12 -3.80
C PHE A 141 11.82 -15.18 -3.04
N ASN A 142 11.72 -16.05 -2.02
CA ASN A 142 10.54 -16.13 -1.15
C ASN A 142 10.33 -14.88 -0.29
N TYR A 143 11.40 -14.16 0.05
CA TYR A 143 11.31 -12.85 0.72
C TYR A 143 10.68 -11.82 -0.23
N VAL A 144 11.13 -11.78 -1.49
CA VAL A 144 10.57 -10.90 -2.52
C VAL A 144 9.10 -11.20 -2.75
N MET A 145 8.70 -12.45 -2.95
CA MET A 145 7.29 -12.83 -3.16
C MET A 145 6.37 -12.45 -1.99
N ARG A 146 6.88 -12.45 -0.75
CA ARG A 146 6.09 -12.10 0.44
C ARG A 146 6.00 -10.60 0.70
N LYS A 147 6.92 -9.81 0.14
CA LYS A 147 7.03 -8.36 0.38
C LYS A 147 6.69 -7.50 -0.83
N GLY A 148 6.71 -8.08 -2.01
CA GLY A 148 6.27 -7.46 -3.26
C GLY A 148 4.82 -7.67 -3.56
#